data_AF-T0Z951-F1
#
_entry.id   AF-T0Z951-F1
#
_cell.length_a   1.000
_cell.length_b   1.000
_cell.length_c   1.000
_cell.angle_alpha   90.00
_cell.angle_beta   90.00
_cell.angle_gamma   90.00
#
_symmetry.space_group_name_H-M   'P 1'
#
loop_
_entity.id
_entity.type
_entity.pdbx_description
1 polymer ?
#
loop_
_entity_poly.entity_id
_entity_poly.type
_entity_poly.pdbx_seq_one_letter_code
_entity_poly.pdbx_strand_id
1 'polypeptide(L)' 'QAQFDGAGAEHELCSVFIGCSAAPVRANGAEVTAWRWIGPEALDAEMRDAGAARFTPWFTQEWERIRRDHQADVRALVHG' A
#
# COMPACT_ATOMS: atom_id res chain seq x y z
N GLN A 1 -9.05 0.57 13.39
CA GLN A 1 -7.87 0.52 14.25
C GLN A 1 -6.86 -0.42 13.62
N ALA A 2 -5.61 0.02 13.44
CA ALA A 2 -4.52 -0.75 12.89
C ALA A 2 -3.50 -1.02 14.00
N GLN A 3 -3.24 -2.29 14.34
CA GLN A 3 -2.31 -2.66 15.40
C GLN A 3 -0.90 -2.80 14.81
N PHE A 4 0.02 -1.92 15.20
CA PHE A 4 1.41 -1.94 14.68
C PHE A 4 2.28 -2.97 15.39
N ASP A 5 2.29 -2.98 16.72
CA ASP A 5 3.02 -3.93 17.55
C ASP A 5 2.44 -3.99 18.98
N GLY A 6 3.15 -4.59 19.95
CA GLY A 6 2.71 -4.61 21.36
C GLY A 6 2.76 -3.26 22.08
N ALA A 7 3.30 -2.22 21.46
CA ALA A 7 3.53 -0.89 22.05
C ALA A 7 2.61 0.20 21.49
N GLY A 8 1.99 -0.01 20.32
CA GLY A 8 1.16 1.00 19.69
C GLY A 8 0.13 0.47 18.68
N ALA A 9 -1.01 1.17 18.63
CA ALA A 9 -2.04 1.01 17.61
C ALA A 9 -2.49 2.38 17.12
N GLU A 10 -2.85 2.48 15.84
CA GLU A 10 -3.39 3.70 15.25
C GLU A 10 -4.92 3.61 15.16
N HIS A 11 -5.59 4.68 15.57
CA HIS A 11 -7.04 4.82 15.50
C HIS A 11 -7.39 6.09 14.73
N GLU A 12 -7.53 5.94 13.41
CA GLU A 12 -7.72 7.07 12.51
C GLU A 12 -8.86 6.82 11.52
N LEU A 13 -9.50 7.91 11.10
CA LEU A 13 -10.36 7.92 9.91
C LEU A 13 -9.46 8.14 8.69
N CYS A 14 -8.97 7.04 8.11
CA CYS A 14 -8.08 7.08 6.96
C CYS A 14 -8.89 7.04 5.65
N SER A 15 -8.82 8.12 4.87
CA SER A 15 -9.37 8.15 3.51
C SER A 15 -8.30 7.69 2.52
N VAL A 16 -8.61 6.68 1.71
CA VAL A 16 -7.67 6.10 0.74
C VAL A 16 -7.87 6.76 -0.63
N PHE A 17 -6.78 7.23 -1.23
CA PHE A 17 -6.76 7.84 -2.56
C PHE A 17 -5.87 7.05 -3.52
N ILE A 18 -6.25 7.04 -4.80
CA ILE A 18 -5.49 6.41 -5.89
C ILE A 18 -5.09 7.49 -6.90
N GLY A 19 -3.87 7.39 -7.45
CA GLY A 19 -3.34 8.39 -8.36
C GLY A 19 -2.30 7.81 -9.31
N CYS A 20 -2.04 8.53 -10.40
CA CYS A 20 -1.06 8.18 -11.43
C CYS A 20 -0.13 9.37 -11.66
N SER A 21 1.15 9.11 -11.91
CA SER A 21 2.15 10.15 -12.22
C SER A 21 3.24 9.59 -13.12
N ALA A 22 3.60 10.35 -14.15
CA ALA A 22 4.76 10.11 -14.99
C ALA A 22 6.01 10.88 -14.51
N ALA A 23 5.91 11.65 -13.42
CA ALA A 23 7.04 12.39 -12.89
C ALA A 23 8.08 11.41 -12.28
N PRO A 24 9.39 11.70 -12.41
CA PRO A 24 10.41 10.88 -11.77
C PRO A 24 10.28 10.94 -10.25
N VAL A 25 10.43 9.79 -9.58
CA VAL A 25 10.40 9.71 -8.11
C VAL A 25 11.62 10.42 -7.53
N ARG A 26 11.36 11.35 -6.60
CA ARG A 26 12.38 12.07 -5.84
C ARG A 26 12.11 11.89 -4.35
N ALA A 27 12.63 10.80 -3.78
CA ALA A 27 12.45 10.48 -2.36
C ALA A 27 13.36 11.34 -1.47
N ASN A 28 12.83 11.81 -0.34
CA ASN A 28 13.64 12.39 0.73
C ASN A 28 14.32 11.25 1.51
N GLY A 29 15.65 11.16 1.44
CA GLY A 29 16.42 10.08 2.07
C GLY A 29 16.37 10.06 3.60
N ALA A 30 15.91 11.14 4.24
CA ALA A 30 15.65 11.16 5.68
C ALA A 30 14.35 10.43 6.08
N GLU A 31 13.40 10.32 5.14
CA GLU A 31 12.05 9.75 5.39
C GLU A 31 11.86 8.39 4.71
N VAL A 32 12.49 8.18 3.55
CA VAL A 32 12.31 6.98 2.72
C VAL A 32 13.68 6.39 2.37
N THR A 33 14.01 5.28 3.02
CA THR A 33 15.31 4.59 2.85
C THR A 33 15.44 3.89 1.48
N ALA A 34 14.34 3.35 0.95
CA ALA A 34 14.32 2.66 -0.33
C ALA A 34 12.92 2.67 -0.93
N TRP A 35 12.83 2.57 -2.25
CA TRP A 35 11.56 2.46 -2.97
C TRP A 35 11.74 1.64 -4.26
N ARG A 36 10.64 1.08 -4.76
CA ARG A 36 10.57 0.46 -6.08
C ARG A 36 9.13 0.48 -6.60
N TRP A 37 8.97 0.44 -7.91
CA TRP A 37 7.68 0.12 -8.52
C TRP A 37 7.40 -1.39 -8.39
N ILE A 38 6.14 -1.75 -8.15
CA ILE A 38 5.68 -3.14 -8.08
C ILE A 38 4.31 -3.24 -8.75
N GLY A 39 4.12 -4.30 -9.56
CA GLY A 39 2.82 -4.60 -10.15
C GLY A 39 1.87 -5.23 -9.13
N PRO A 40 0.54 -5.07 -9.27
CA PRO A 40 -0.42 -5.55 -8.28
C PRO A 40 -0.32 -7.05 -7.99
N GLU A 41 -0.10 -7.89 -9.00
CA GLU A 41 -0.01 -9.35 -8.85
C GLU A 41 1.28 -9.77 -8.12
N ALA A 42 2.37 -9.03 -8.32
CA ALA A 42 3.60 -9.23 -7.57
C ALA A 42 3.42 -8.77 -6.11
N LEU A 43 2.66 -7.71 -5.86
CA LEU A 43 2.38 -7.24 -4.51
C LEU A 43 1.47 -8.21 -3.75
N ASP A 44 0.45 -8.77 -4.43
CA ASP A 44 -0.36 -9.86 -3.89
C ASP A 44 0.53 -11.04 -3.46
N ALA A 45 1.59 -11.34 -4.21
CA ALA A 45 2.51 -12.41 -3.84
C ALA A 45 3.35 -12.10 -2.60
N GLU A 46 3.78 -10.86 -2.43
CA GLU A 46 4.57 -10.44 -1.27
C GLU A 46 3.76 -10.30 0.01
N MET A 47 2.45 -10.07 -0.12
CA MET A 47 1.51 -9.97 1.00
C MET A 47 0.92 -11.30 1.46
N ARG A 48 1.23 -12.42 0.80
CA ARG A 48 0.75 -13.74 1.24
C ARG A 48 1.49 -14.22 2.49
N ASP A 49 0.76 -14.94 3.34
CA ASP A 49 1.27 -15.66 4.52
C ASP A 49 2.14 -14.77 5.43
N ALA A 50 3.33 -15.27 5.83
CA ALA A 50 4.28 -14.53 6.65
C ALA A 50 4.83 -13.26 5.97
N GLY A 51 4.60 -13.08 4.66
CA GLY A 51 5.03 -11.91 3.91
C GLY A 51 4.34 -10.61 4.36
N ALA A 52 3.08 -10.69 4.77
CA ALA A 52 2.27 -9.55 5.24
C ALA A 52 2.88 -8.84 6.45
N ALA A 53 3.56 -9.58 7.35
CA ALA A 53 4.17 -9.03 8.57
C ALA A 53 5.33 -8.06 8.30
N ARG A 54 5.83 -8.00 7.05
CA ARG A 54 6.86 -7.03 6.63
C ARG A 54 6.28 -5.68 6.23
N PHE A 55 4.97 -5.59 6.10
CA PHE A 55 4.25 -4.38 5.72
C PHE A 55 3.58 -3.77 6.95
N THR A 56 3.27 -2.49 6.86
CA THR A 56 2.53 -1.83 7.92
C THR A 56 1.09 -2.38 7.96
N PRO A 57 0.46 -2.46 9.13
CA PRO A 57 -0.86 -3.08 9.24
C PRO A 57 -1.93 -2.35 8.45
N TRP A 58 -1.88 -1.01 8.40
CA TRP A 58 -2.81 -0.21 7.58
C TRP A 58 -2.61 -0.48 6.08
N PHE A 59 -1.38 -0.69 5.62
CA PHE A 59 -1.12 -1.01 4.22
C PHE A 59 -1.72 -2.37 3.84
N THR A 60 -1.57 -3.38 4.68
CA THR A 60 -2.17 -4.70 4.47
C THR A 60 -3.71 -4.63 4.46
N GLN A 61 -4.31 -3.95 5.46
CA GLN A 61 -5.77 -3.79 5.56
C GLN A 61 -6.36 -3.09 4.34
N GLU A 62 -5.75 -1.97 3.90
CA GLU A 62 -6.26 -1.23 2.76
C GLU A 62 -5.95 -1.93 1.43
N TRP A 63 -4.83 -2.66 1.30
CA TRP A 63 -4.58 -3.46 0.10
C TRP A 63 -5.65 -4.53 -0.11
N GLU A 64 -6.00 -5.30 0.94
CA GLU A 64 -7.08 -6.29 0.85
C GLU A 64 -8.41 -5.67 0.41
N ARG A 65 -8.75 -4.50 0.96
CA ARG A 65 -9.96 -3.76 0.57
C ARG A 65 -9.89 -3.25 -0.87
N ILE A 66 -8.76 -2.71 -1.30
CA ILE A 66 -8.55 -2.25 -2.68
C ILE A 66 -8.73 -3.43 -3.65
N ARG A 67 -8.13 -4.59 -3.37
CA ARG A 67 -8.25 -5.77 -4.24
C ARG A 67 -9.68 -6.28 -4.34
N ARG A 68 -10.42 -6.27 -3.23
CA ARG A 68 -11.82 -6.73 -3.20
C ARG A 68 -12.78 -5.75 -3.86
N ASP A 69 -12.68 -4.46 -3.53
CA ASP A 69 -13.75 -3.48 -3.79
C ASP A 69 -13.37 -2.46 -4.89
N HIS A 70 -12.08 -2.20 -5.13
CA HIS A 70 -11.61 -1.07 -5.96
C HIS A 70 -10.61 -1.45 -7.08
N GLN A 71 -10.38 -2.74 -7.32
CA GLN A 71 -9.40 -3.19 -8.32
C GLN A 71 -9.68 -2.68 -9.75
N ALA A 72 -10.96 -2.44 -10.08
CA ALA A 72 -11.34 -1.89 -11.37
C ALA A 72 -10.93 -0.41 -11.50
N ASP A 73 -11.12 0.37 -10.44
CA ASP A 73 -10.74 1.79 -10.39
C ASP A 73 -9.22 1.95 -10.52
N VAL A 74 -8.45 1.10 -9.82
CA VAL A 74 -6.98 1.10 -9.93
C VAL A 74 -6.52 0.79 -11.35
N ARG A 75 -7.13 -0.21 -12.00
CA ARG A 75 -6.78 -0.56 -13.39
C ARG A 75 -7.14 0.56 -14.37
N ALA A 76 -8.27 1.24 -14.18
CA ALA A 76 -8.69 2.34 -15.04
C ALA A 76 -7.69 3.51 -15.03
N LEU A 77 -7.03 3.80 -13.90
CA LEU A 77 -6.03 4.87 -13.80
C LEU A 77 -4.69 4.59 -14.50
N VAL A 78 -4.33 3.31 -14.67
CA VAL A 78 -3.04 2.92 -15.24
C VAL A 78 -3.09 2.82 -16.78
N HIS A 79 -4.30 2.76 -17.33
CA HIS A 79 -4.54 2.67 -18.78
C HIS A 79 -5.06 3.96 -19.42
N GLY A 80 -5.10 5.07 -18.67
CA GLY A 80 -5.49 6.41 -19.13
C GLY A 80 -4.32 7.28 -19.57
#